data_AF-A0A9P0KMN0-F1
#
_entry.id   AF-A0A9P0KMN0-F1
#
_cell.length_a   1.000
_cell.length_b   1.000
_cell.length_c   1.000
_cell.angle_alpha   90.00
_cell.angle_beta   90.00
_cell.angle_gamma   90.00
#
_symmetry.space_group_name_H-M   'P 1'
#
loop_
_entity.id
_entity.type
_entity.pdbx_description
1 polymer ?
#
loop_
_entity_poly.entity_id
_entity_poly.type
_entity_poly.pdbx_seq_one_letter_code
_entity_poly.pdbx_strand_id
1 'polypeptide(L)'
;MDDDFIDLTSDDQKADKPNKRKKNSYTLEEKIVGGVWYHERLYTNLTYREMQDNFKVRFNKSPPQFHTFRDWEKALFNSSLMVRSGLHKKRTKKQYLQIPYVKESFRSHPNLPMLQRAALLGIPQTVLYTMLRDDFTPEEIEKLKREGQKESRTENQEQD
;
A
#
# COMPACT_ATOMS: atom_id res chain seq x y z
N MET A 1 -23.71 54.39 -19.27
CA MET A 1 -23.96 53.82 -17.93
C MET A 1 -25.21 53.02 -18.15
N ASP A 2 -25.00 51.75 -18.46
CA ASP A 2 -26.02 50.81 -18.87
C ASP A 2 -25.96 49.68 -17.86
N ASP A 3 -27.12 49.46 -17.23
CA ASP A 3 -27.41 48.40 -16.28
C ASP A 3 -27.44 47.05 -17.01
N ASP A 4 -26.55 46.14 -16.66
CA ASP A 4 -26.70 44.71 -16.94
C ASP A 4 -26.79 43.93 -15.63
N PHE A 5 -28.03 43.73 -15.22
CA PHE A 5 -28.49 42.80 -14.20
C PHE A 5 -28.40 41.36 -14.76
N ILE A 6 -27.55 40.51 -14.18
CA ILE A 6 -27.55 39.07 -14.45
C ILE A 6 -27.99 38.34 -13.18
N ASP A 7 -29.22 37.84 -13.24
CA ASP A 7 -29.87 36.95 -12.29
C ASP A 7 -29.38 35.50 -12.45
N LEU A 8 -29.48 34.79 -11.33
CA LEU A 8 -29.12 33.42 -11.05
C LEU A 8 -29.71 32.40 -12.04
N THR A 9 -28.93 31.38 -12.36
CA THR A 9 -29.20 29.93 -12.13
C THR A 9 -28.50 29.08 -13.18
N SER A 10 -27.51 28.30 -12.76
CA SER A 10 -27.28 26.95 -13.29
C SER A 10 -26.38 26.20 -12.33
N ASP A 11 -27.05 25.31 -11.61
CA ASP A 11 -26.50 24.26 -10.77
C ASP A 11 -25.44 23.44 -11.52
N ASP A 12 -24.18 23.56 -11.08
CA ASP A 12 -23.20 22.48 -11.18
C ASP A 12 -22.85 22.00 -9.77
N GLN A 13 -23.89 21.60 -9.02
CA GLN A 13 -23.73 20.65 -7.94
C GLN A 13 -23.37 19.29 -8.54
N LYS A 14 -22.07 19.07 -8.80
CA LYS A 14 -21.54 17.74 -8.97
C LYS A 14 -21.60 17.05 -7.61
N ALA A 15 -22.74 16.42 -7.34
CA ALA A 15 -23.03 15.65 -6.15
C ALA A 15 -21.95 14.59 -5.94
N ASP A 16 -21.03 14.90 -5.03
CA ASP A 16 -20.04 13.95 -4.55
C ASP A 16 -20.79 12.92 -3.70
N LYS A 17 -20.96 11.72 -4.27
CA LYS A 17 -21.70 10.60 -3.68
C LYS A 17 -21.25 10.41 -2.21
N PRO A 18 -22.14 10.10 -1.25
CA PRO A 18 -21.75 9.94 0.15
C PRO A 18 -20.88 8.68 0.30
N ASN A 19 -19.58 8.86 0.18
CA ASN A 19 -18.61 7.78 0.19
C ASN A 19 -18.44 7.30 1.64
N LYS A 20 -18.95 6.08 1.89
CA LYS A 20 -18.58 5.12 2.94
C LYS A 20 -17.70 5.68 4.05
N ARG A 21 -18.28 5.85 5.25
CA ARG A 21 -17.60 5.97 6.57
C ARG A 21 -16.11 6.35 6.45
N LYS A 22 -15.81 7.63 6.25
CA LYS A 22 -14.45 8.15 6.33
C LYS A 22 -13.90 7.76 7.72
N LYS A 23 -13.09 6.70 7.79
CA LYS A 23 -12.09 6.62 8.87
C LYS A 23 -11.36 7.94 8.77
N ASN A 24 -11.48 8.79 9.80
CA ASN A 24 -10.72 10.04 9.86
C ASN A 24 -9.24 9.66 9.87
N SER A 25 -8.69 9.49 8.66
CA SER A 25 -7.31 9.12 8.47
C SER A 25 -6.52 10.38 8.75
N TYR A 26 -5.69 10.33 9.78
CA TYR A 26 -4.77 11.42 10.04
C TYR A 26 -3.70 11.47 8.94
N THR A 27 -3.37 12.67 8.46
CA THR A 27 -2.34 12.88 7.45
C THR A 27 -0.96 12.51 8.02
N LEU A 28 0.05 12.39 7.17
CA LEU A 28 1.41 12.11 7.64
C LEU A 28 1.93 13.26 8.52
N GLU A 29 1.68 14.51 8.12
CA GLU A 29 2.04 15.69 8.91
C GLU A 29 1.37 15.67 10.30
N GLU A 30 0.05 15.44 10.35
CA GLU A 30 -0.70 15.34 11.62
C GLU A 30 -0.09 14.29 12.56
N LYS A 31 0.32 13.14 12.00
CA LYS A 31 0.95 12.06 12.77
C LYS A 31 2.34 12.43 13.25
N ILE A 32 3.15 13.10 12.42
CA ILE A 32 4.51 13.52 12.78
C ILE A 32 4.43 14.54 13.92
N VAL A 33 3.66 15.61 13.74
CA VAL A 33 3.51 16.67 14.74
C VAL A 33 2.98 16.11 16.06
N GLY A 34 1.93 15.29 16.00
CA GLY A 34 1.39 14.65 17.20
C GLY A 34 2.38 13.70 17.89
N GLY A 35 3.19 12.97 17.12
CA GLY A 35 4.25 12.10 17.64
C GLY A 35 5.36 12.89 18.35
N VAL A 36 5.80 14.01 17.76
CA VAL A 36 6.81 14.90 18.35
C VAL A 36 6.30 15.50 19.67
N TRP A 37 5.09 16.04 19.69
CA TRP A 37 4.51 16.58 20.94
C TRP A 37 4.43 15.54 22.05
N TYR A 38 4.05 14.29 21.72
CA TYR A 38 4.01 13.23 22.72
C TYR A 38 5.41 12.84 23.22
N HIS A 39 6.42 12.86 22.35
CA HIS A 39 7.81 12.59 22.72
C HIS A 39 8.36 13.67 23.65
N GLU A 40 8.09 14.94 23.33
CA GLU A 40 8.61 16.10 24.04
C GLU A 40 7.83 16.47 25.31
N ARG A 41 6.70 15.81 25.56
CA ARG A 41 5.78 16.18 26.67
C ARG A 41 6.45 16.20 28.05
N LEU A 42 7.43 15.33 28.26
CA LEU A 42 8.17 15.26 29.54
C LEU A 42 9.16 16.41 29.72
N TYR A 43 9.60 17.02 28.62
CA TYR A 43 10.53 18.15 28.63
C TYR A 43 9.79 19.50 28.62
N THR A 44 8.61 19.52 28.01
CA THR A 44 7.77 20.73 27.84
C THR A 44 6.66 20.84 28.88
N ASN A 45 6.49 19.83 29.74
CA ASN A 45 5.38 19.71 30.69
C ASN A 45 3.99 19.79 30.05
N LEU A 46 3.88 19.49 28.74
CA LEU A 46 2.63 19.49 28.00
C LEU A 46 1.71 18.38 28.53
N THR A 47 0.51 18.77 28.96
CA THR A 47 -0.55 17.81 29.32
C THR A 47 -1.23 17.27 28.07
N TYR A 48 -1.89 16.11 28.21
CA TYR A 48 -2.63 15.51 27.10
C TYR A 48 -3.79 16.37 26.62
N ARG A 49 -4.44 17.10 27.53
CA ARG A 49 -5.53 18.01 27.18
C ARG A 49 -5.02 19.15 26.33
N GLU A 50 -3.91 19.77 26.72
CA GLU A 50 -3.28 20.84 25.93
C GLU A 50 -2.81 20.32 24.57
N MET A 51 -2.25 19.12 24.50
CA MET A 51 -1.93 18.51 23.20
C MET A 51 -3.16 18.33 22.30
N GLN A 52 -4.30 17.91 22.86
CA GLN A 52 -5.55 17.76 22.11
C GLN A 52 -6.09 19.11 21.65
N ASP A 53 -6.04 20.13 22.52
CA ASP A 53 -6.46 21.48 22.19
C ASP A 53 -5.55 22.08 21.10
N ASN A 54 -4.23 21.95 21.24
CA ASN A 54 -3.25 22.36 20.23
C ASN A 54 -3.46 21.65 18.89
N PHE A 55 -3.78 20.35 18.92
CA PHE A 55 -4.08 19.59 17.71
C PHE A 55 -5.32 20.12 17.00
N LYS A 56 -6.39 20.39 17.76
CA LYS A 56 -7.63 20.94 17.21
C LYS A 56 -7.41 22.34 16.63
N VAL A 57 -6.67 23.20 17.32
CA VAL A 57 -6.33 24.56 16.84
C VAL A 57 -5.49 24.49 15.57
N ARG A 58 -4.46 23.64 15.53
CA ARG A 58 -3.54 23.57 14.39
C ARG A 58 -4.16 22.95 13.13
N PHE A 59 -4.93 21.87 13.28
CA PHE A 59 -5.42 21.08 12.14
C PHE A 59 -6.91 21.23 11.88
N ASN A 60 -7.63 22.03 12.68
CA ASN A 60 -9.09 22.20 12.64
C ASN A 60 -9.85 20.85 12.59
N LYS A 61 -9.35 19.87 13.34
CA LYS A 61 -9.81 18.48 13.30
C LYS A 61 -9.97 17.91 14.70
N SER A 62 -10.86 16.93 14.83
CA SER A 62 -11.01 16.20 16.10
C SER A 62 -9.66 15.61 16.50
N PRO A 63 -9.20 15.84 17.73
CA PRO A 63 -7.91 15.36 18.17
C PRO A 63 -7.93 13.83 18.37
N PRO A 64 -6.78 13.17 18.19
CA PRO A 64 -6.66 11.75 18.41
C PRO A 64 -6.70 11.40 19.90
N GLN A 65 -6.94 10.11 20.17
CA GLN A 65 -6.90 9.57 21.52
C GLN A 65 -5.46 9.45 22.02
N PHE A 66 -5.27 9.42 23.35
CA PHE A 66 -3.96 9.27 23.98
C PHE A 66 -3.11 8.14 23.39
N HIS A 67 -3.69 6.95 23.22
CA HIS A 67 -2.95 5.79 22.72
C HIS A 67 -2.48 6.00 21.28
N THR A 68 -3.23 6.79 20.51
CA THR A 68 -2.90 7.10 19.11
C THR A 68 -1.68 8.01 19.03
N PHE A 69 -1.57 9.03 19.89
CA PHE A 69 -0.37 9.84 20.00
C PHE A 69 0.86 9.00 20.38
N ARG A 70 0.71 8.08 21.34
CA ARG A 70 1.78 7.14 21.73
C ARG A 70 2.20 6.23 20.57
N ASP A 71 1.24 5.73 19.80
CA ASP A 71 1.52 4.87 18.64
C ASP A 71 2.28 5.65 17.55
N TRP A 72 1.96 6.93 17.36
CA TRP A 72 2.68 7.80 16.42
C TRP A 72 4.11 8.11 16.90
N GLU A 73 4.30 8.40 18.19
CA GLU A 73 5.63 8.59 18.77
C GLU A 73 6.50 7.34 18.56
N LYS A 74 5.98 6.16 18.89
CA LYS A 74 6.71 4.90 18.66
C LYS A 74 7.01 4.68 17.19
N ALA A 75 6.07 4.98 16.30
CA ALA A 75 6.28 4.81 14.87
C ALA A 75 7.31 5.79 14.29
N LEU A 76 7.45 6.98 14.89
CA LEU A 76 8.35 8.04 14.46
C LEU A 76 9.77 7.86 15.02
N PHE A 77 9.90 7.55 16.32
CA PHE A 77 11.20 7.54 17.02
C PHE A 77 11.76 6.13 17.29
N ASN A 78 10.90 5.13 17.51
CA ASN A 78 11.35 3.77 17.83
C ASN A 78 11.46 2.87 16.59
N SER A 79 11.14 3.38 15.40
CA SER A 79 11.11 2.52 14.23
C SER A 79 11.32 3.24 12.90
N SER A 80 11.98 2.55 11.97
CA SER A 80 11.94 2.81 10.53
C SER A 80 10.52 2.68 9.90
N LEU A 81 9.46 2.68 10.72
CA LEU A 81 8.07 2.40 10.33
C LEU A 81 7.33 3.61 9.76
N MET A 82 7.64 4.84 10.17
CA MET A 82 6.92 6.00 9.62
C MET A 82 7.11 6.15 8.11
N VAL A 83 8.31 5.81 7.60
CA VAL A 83 8.61 5.77 6.15
C VAL A 83 8.00 4.53 5.48
N ARG A 84 7.69 3.46 6.23
CA ARG A 84 7.14 2.21 5.69
C ARG A 84 5.63 2.13 5.63
N SER A 85 4.90 3.15 6.12
CA SER A 85 3.45 3.23 5.90
C SER A 85 3.07 3.23 4.40
N GLY A 86 4.02 3.52 3.50
CA GLY A 86 3.87 3.35 2.04
C GLY A 86 4.73 2.23 1.44
N LEU A 87 5.70 1.66 2.16
CA LEU A 87 6.64 0.68 1.62
C LEU A 87 6.44 -0.70 2.25
N HIS A 88 5.76 -1.54 1.48
CA HIS A 88 5.64 -3.00 1.60
C HIS A 88 4.79 -3.52 2.77
N LYS A 89 3.59 -4.03 2.42
CA LYS A 89 2.92 -5.06 3.21
C LYS A 89 3.97 -6.11 3.59
N LYS A 90 4.19 -6.32 4.90
CA LYS A 90 5.04 -7.42 5.38
C LYS A 90 4.46 -8.72 4.81
N ARG A 91 5.17 -9.31 3.83
CA ARG A 91 4.79 -10.58 3.21
C ARG A 91 4.58 -11.63 4.29
N THR A 92 3.57 -12.48 4.12
CA THR A 92 3.41 -13.65 4.99
C THR A 92 4.48 -14.69 4.64
N LYS A 93 4.97 -15.47 5.61
CA LYS A 93 5.96 -16.54 5.36
C LYS A 93 5.53 -17.49 4.22
N LYS A 94 4.23 -17.77 4.12
CA LYS A 94 3.65 -18.59 3.05
C LYS A 94 3.88 -18.01 1.65
N GLN A 95 3.79 -16.68 1.49
CA GLN A 95 4.03 -16.03 0.19
C GLN A 95 5.49 -16.18 -0.25
N TYR A 96 6.45 -16.07 0.66
CA TYR A 96 7.87 -16.28 0.34
C TYR A 96 8.16 -17.70 -0.15
N LEU A 97 7.55 -18.70 0.49
CA LEU A 97 7.74 -20.10 0.11
C LEU A 97 7.20 -20.42 -1.28
N GLN A 98 6.25 -19.63 -1.79
CA GLN A 98 5.60 -19.85 -3.09
C GLN A 98 6.39 -19.23 -4.27
N ILE A 99 7.26 -18.25 -4.02
CA ILE A 99 8.02 -17.55 -5.07
C ILE A 99 8.86 -18.50 -5.94
N PRO A 100 9.63 -19.46 -5.38
CA PRO A 100 10.41 -20.40 -6.18
C PRO A 100 9.52 -21.26 -7.09
N TYR A 101 8.38 -21.75 -6.60
CA TYR A 101 7.45 -22.55 -7.39
C TYR A 101 6.79 -21.73 -8.51
N VAL A 102 6.47 -20.46 -8.25
CA VAL A 102 5.99 -19.56 -9.30
C VAL A 102 7.04 -19.37 -10.38
N LYS A 103 8.31 -19.14 -10.02
CA LYS A 103 9.43 -19.05 -10.99
C LYS A 103 9.56 -20.31 -11.83
N GLU A 104 9.54 -21.46 -11.16
CA GLU A 104 9.68 -22.76 -11.81
C GLU A 104 8.52 -23.07 -12.75
N SER A 105 7.30 -22.64 -12.41
CA SER A 105 6.15 -22.79 -13.29
C SER A 105 6.36 -22.04 -14.62
N PHE A 106 7.02 -20.88 -14.62
CA PHE A 106 7.27 -20.12 -15.86
C PHE A 106 8.35 -20.76 -16.73
N ARG A 107 9.29 -21.50 -16.12
CA ARG A 107 10.30 -22.28 -16.85
C ARG A 107 9.67 -23.52 -17.48
N SER A 108 9.07 -24.36 -16.63
CA SER A 108 8.48 -25.64 -17.05
C SER A 108 7.26 -25.49 -17.96
N HIS A 109 6.43 -24.46 -17.75
CA HIS A 109 5.18 -24.25 -18.48
C HIS A 109 5.06 -22.80 -18.96
N PRO A 110 5.87 -22.36 -19.94
CA PRO A 110 6.01 -20.94 -20.29
C PRO A 110 4.72 -20.31 -20.86
N ASN A 111 3.92 -21.09 -21.58
CA ASN A 111 2.72 -20.62 -22.29
C ASN A 111 1.42 -20.84 -21.51
N LEU A 112 1.53 -21.30 -20.26
CA LEU A 112 0.36 -21.70 -19.47
C LEU A 112 -0.38 -20.46 -18.92
N PRO A 113 -1.71 -20.34 -19.15
CA PRO A 113 -2.49 -19.17 -18.77
C PRO A 113 -2.60 -19.04 -17.24
N MET A 114 -2.82 -17.81 -16.77
CA MET A 114 -2.77 -17.48 -15.34
C MET A 114 -3.70 -18.35 -14.47
N LEU A 115 -4.91 -18.63 -14.96
CA LEU A 115 -5.89 -19.45 -14.25
C LEU A 115 -5.38 -20.89 -14.06
N GLN A 116 -4.86 -21.50 -15.12
CA GLN A 116 -4.30 -22.85 -15.06
C GLN A 116 -3.02 -22.88 -14.20
N ARG A 117 -2.24 -21.80 -14.22
CA ARG A 117 -1.00 -21.69 -13.42
C ARG A 117 -1.32 -21.61 -11.93
N ALA A 118 -2.36 -20.86 -11.58
CA ALA A 118 -2.88 -20.79 -10.24
C ALA A 118 -3.35 -22.18 -9.75
N ALA A 119 -4.06 -22.91 -10.61
CA ALA A 119 -4.49 -24.28 -10.32
C ALA A 119 -3.31 -25.25 -10.14
N LEU A 120 -2.30 -25.20 -11.02
CA LEU A 120 -1.08 -26.00 -10.94
C LEU A 120 -0.34 -25.80 -9.61
N LEU A 121 -0.27 -24.54 -9.16
CA LEU A 121 0.42 -24.15 -7.93
C LEU A 121 -0.46 -24.31 -6.67
N GLY A 122 -1.74 -24.67 -6.81
CA GLY A 122 -2.68 -24.77 -5.70
C GLY A 122 -2.94 -23.46 -4.96
N ILE A 123 -2.77 -22.31 -5.65
CA ILE A 123 -2.96 -20.97 -5.07
C ILE A 123 -4.15 -20.26 -5.71
N PRO A 124 -4.89 -19.41 -4.97
CA PRO A 124 -5.94 -18.60 -5.57
C PRO A 124 -5.39 -17.67 -6.64
N GLN A 125 -6.11 -17.51 -7.75
CA GLN A 125 -5.69 -16.67 -8.88
C GLN A 125 -5.40 -15.22 -8.45
N THR A 126 -6.20 -14.67 -7.53
CA THR A 126 -6.01 -13.33 -6.97
C THR A 126 -4.68 -13.21 -6.22
N VAL A 127 -4.26 -14.25 -5.51
CA VAL A 127 -2.98 -14.29 -4.79
C VAL A 127 -1.83 -14.36 -5.78
N LEU A 128 -1.92 -15.22 -6.79
CA LEU A 128 -0.92 -15.28 -7.86
C LEU A 128 -0.77 -13.91 -8.56
N TYR A 129 -1.88 -13.26 -8.89
CA TYR A 129 -1.83 -11.92 -9.50
C TYR A 129 -1.12 -10.89 -8.62
N THR A 130 -1.42 -10.87 -7.31
CA THR A 130 -0.74 -9.96 -6.39
C THR A 130 0.75 -10.27 -6.27
N MET A 131 1.13 -11.54 -6.24
CA MET A 131 2.54 -11.94 -6.19
C MET A 131 3.28 -11.51 -7.45
N LEU A 132 2.69 -11.72 -8.64
CA LEU A 132 3.33 -11.30 -9.89
C LEU A 132 3.49 -9.79 -10.00
N ARG A 133 2.48 -9.02 -9.56
CA ARG A 133 2.56 -7.56 -9.58
C ARG A 133 3.61 -7.02 -8.61
N ASP A 134 3.71 -7.63 -7.42
CA ASP A 134 4.50 -7.08 -6.33
C ASP A 134 5.94 -7.65 -6.26
N ASP A 135 6.17 -8.86 -6.80
CA ASP A 135 7.42 -9.63 -6.62
C ASP A 135 8.14 -9.97 -7.94
N PHE A 136 7.56 -9.67 -9.10
CA PHE A 136 8.13 -10.01 -10.41
C PHE A 136 8.05 -8.84 -11.37
N THR A 137 9.11 -8.62 -12.14
CA THR A 137 9.06 -7.72 -13.30
C THR A 137 8.62 -8.49 -14.56
N PRO A 138 8.00 -7.81 -15.55
CA PRO A 138 7.68 -8.44 -16.84
C PRO A 138 8.92 -9.02 -17.52
N GLU A 139 10.07 -8.35 -17.39
CA GLU A 139 11.35 -8.78 -17.96
C GLU A 139 11.86 -10.08 -17.33
N GLU A 140 11.75 -10.22 -16.00
CA GLU A 140 12.10 -11.46 -15.30
C GLU A 140 11.21 -12.63 -15.74
N ILE A 141 9.91 -12.40 -15.91
CA ILE A 141 8.97 -13.43 -16.39
C ILE A 141 9.35 -13.89 -17.79
N GLU A 142 9.63 -12.96 -18.70
CA GLU A 142 10.04 -13.29 -20.06
C GLU A 142 11.41 -14.00 -20.11
N LYS A 143 12.34 -13.62 -19.24
CA LYS A 143 13.62 -14.33 -19.09
C LYS A 143 13.40 -15.79 -18.65
N LEU A 144 12.57 -16.03 -17.64
CA LEU A 144 12.27 -17.37 -17.13
C LEU A 144 11.62 -18.26 -18.20
N LYS A 145 10.71 -17.71 -19.00
CA LYS A 145 10.11 -18.45 -20.13
C LYS A 145 11.15 -18.83 -21.18
N ARG A 146 12.08 -17.94 -21.50
CA ARG A 146 13.17 -18.21 -22.45
C ARG A 146 14.16 -19.24 -21.92
N GLU A 147 14.45 -19.24 -20.62
CA GLU A 147 15.29 -20.26 -19.97
C GLU A 147 14.70 -21.66 -20.19
N GLY A 148 13.44 -21.88 -19.82
CA GLY A 148 12.80 -23.19 -20.01
C GLY A 148 12.61 -23.62 -21.49
N GLN A 149 12.43 -22.65 -22.40
CA GLN A 149 12.39 -22.94 -23.84
C GLN A 149 13.77 -23.31 -24.44
N LYS A 150 14.88 -22.89 -23.82
CA LYS A 150 16.23 -23.29 -24.24
C LYS A 150 16.57 -24.68 -23.72
N GLU A 151 16.21 -24.99 -22.49
CA GLU A 151 16.44 -26.30 -21.87
C GLU A 151 15.73 -27.41 -22.66
N SER A 152 14.44 -27.22 -22.96
CA SER A 152 13.66 -28.15 -23.80
C SER A 152 14.17 -28.32 -25.24
N ARG A 153 14.90 -27.34 -25.80
CA ARG A 153 15.54 -27.48 -27.12
C ARG A 153 16.83 -28.28 -27.08
N THR A 154 17.51 -28.29 -25.94
CA THR A 154 18.81 -28.97 -25.79
C THR A 154 18.61 -30.44 -25.47
N GLU A 155 17.59 -30.78 -24.65
CA GLU A 155 17.22 -32.17 -24.36
C GLU A 155 16.78 -32.96 -25.61
N ASN A 156 16.15 -32.30 -26.58
CA ASN A 156 15.77 -32.93 -27.85
C ASN A 156 16.95 -33.15 -28.81
N GLN A 157 18.14 -32.58 -28.55
CA GLN A 157 19.34 -32.78 -29.38
C GLN A 157 20.27 -33.86 -28.84
N GLU A 158 20.10 -34.31 -27.59
CA GLU A 158 20.89 -35.40 -26.99
C GLU A 158 20.23 -36.78 -27.16
N GLN A 159 19.06 -36.86 -27.80
CA GLN A 159 18.31 -38.10 -28.03
C GLN A 159 18.32 -38.59 -29.50
N ASP A 160 19.03 -37.90 -30.40
CA ASP A 160 19.24 -38.31 -31.80
C ASP A 160 20.68 -38.80 -32.05
#